data_AF-A0A1R3RWM7-F1
#
_entry.id   AF-A0A1R3RWM7-F1
#
_cell.length_a   1.000
_cell.length_b   1.000
_cell.length_c   1.000
_cell.angle_alpha   90.00
_cell.angle_beta   90.00
_cell.angle_gamma   90.00
#
_symmetry.space_group_name_H-M   'P 1'
#
loop_
_entity.id
_entity.type
_entity.pdbx_description
1 polymer ?
#
loop_
_entity_poly.entity_id
_entity_poly.type
_entity_poly.pdbx_seq_one_letter_code
_entity_poly.pdbx_strand_id
1 'polypeptide(L)'
;MNKEPTWTNLFFSNNPPEFIQELNNEANLQSFHPKYENWKLGSKADKGRQPDPDQIQVFWLPSHGHRNYIAKVFPEYTEQQATAQPRRLRIPQSHIPNLIHNAVHEFDRFSREARAYAHIDRFCSSQEWIYFPRFCGVMIDLDRSKFSSGYPQQRAIILEAIKPDIRSRRILAESTSLPPETQSEVSSQILAELSMSPFEHEWYLSLLHDRLRRLSALHRMGITHGDVQDWHFRIPDDFHDTVLYDFSEAYTFSPRLPLWVNHGKPRPLSRIAEGERRCVELQIEERAKQRDLRSHLIKSSPEPIVDNALWQPLDKEEGMLELIILKVWSRPDDFTRPTLSSVLPFLEYLGRKSDPGWHIRRARLLARYESVWAIPHDDENDSRSTIFQNESPFETVHGSHFLLCLIPKSWGVRDPVVRDKLRHACCLLVSSGRSGRIIEWDNFIA
;
A
#
# COMPACT_ATOMS: atom_id res chain seq x y z
N MET A 1 44.96 12.52 -8.20
CA MET A 1 43.82 12.70 -9.13
C MET A 1 42.56 12.22 -8.41
N ASN A 2 41.76 13.13 -7.86
CA ASN A 2 40.45 12.78 -7.32
C ASN A 2 39.53 12.50 -8.52
N LYS A 3 39.14 11.23 -8.73
CA LYS A 3 38.10 10.89 -9.70
C LYS A 3 36.84 11.65 -9.29
N GLU A 4 36.22 12.36 -10.24
CA GLU A 4 34.91 12.98 -9.99
C GLU A 4 33.94 11.92 -9.46
N PRO A 5 33.14 12.23 -8.43
CA PRO A 5 32.20 11.26 -7.87
C PRO A 5 31.20 10.85 -8.96
N THR A 6 31.07 9.54 -9.19
CA THR A 6 30.07 9.00 -10.11
C THR A 6 28.67 9.34 -9.62
N TRP A 7 27.68 9.39 -10.52
CA TRP A 7 26.28 9.60 -10.12
C TRP A 7 25.83 8.59 -9.06
N THR A 8 26.22 7.32 -9.20
CA THR A 8 25.99 6.27 -8.21
C THR A 8 26.49 6.66 -6.82
N ASN A 9 27.73 7.12 -6.72
CA ASN A 9 28.33 7.52 -5.45
C ASN A 9 27.64 8.76 -4.86
N LEU A 10 27.25 9.72 -5.70
CA LEU A 10 26.52 10.90 -5.26
C LEU A 10 25.12 10.53 -4.75
N PHE A 11 24.38 9.73 -5.51
CA PHE A 11 22.99 9.38 -5.20
C PHE A 11 22.91 8.57 -3.91
N PHE A 12 23.74 7.55 -3.76
CA PHE A 12 23.76 6.69 -2.57
C PHE A 12 24.74 7.15 -1.48
N SER A 13 25.27 8.38 -1.56
CA SER A 13 26.19 8.93 -0.55
C SER A 13 27.39 8.02 -0.23
N ASN A 14 27.99 7.43 -1.27
CA ASN A 14 29.09 6.45 -1.21
C ASN A 14 28.73 5.10 -0.56
N ASN A 15 27.45 4.78 -0.37
CA ASN A 15 26.98 3.49 0.13
C ASN A 15 25.98 2.83 -0.84
N PRO A 16 26.43 2.43 -2.05
CA PRO A 16 25.56 1.84 -3.06
C PRO A 16 25.01 0.46 -2.62
N PRO A 17 23.71 0.20 -2.77
CA PRO A 17 23.13 -1.12 -2.53
C PRO A 17 23.61 -2.19 -3.53
N GLU A 18 23.55 -3.46 -3.13
CA GLU A 18 24.10 -4.60 -3.88
C GLU A 18 23.48 -4.76 -5.27
N PHE A 19 22.19 -4.48 -5.41
CA PHE A 19 21.45 -4.64 -6.67
C PHE A 19 21.98 -3.80 -7.83
N ILE A 20 22.81 -2.78 -7.55
CA ILE A 20 23.39 -1.92 -8.61
C ILE A 20 24.19 -2.73 -9.63
N GLN A 21 24.80 -3.85 -9.21
CA GLN A 21 25.55 -4.73 -10.10
C GLN A 21 24.63 -5.44 -11.12
N GLU A 22 23.34 -5.55 -10.83
CA GLU A 22 22.34 -6.23 -11.65
C GLU A 22 21.63 -5.31 -12.64
N LEU A 23 21.88 -3.99 -12.58
CA LEU A 23 21.25 -2.97 -13.43
C LEU A 23 21.81 -2.93 -14.88
N ASN A 24 22.72 -3.84 -15.23
CA ASN A 24 23.45 -3.81 -16.50
C ASN A 24 22.61 -4.08 -17.75
N ASN A 25 21.32 -4.41 -17.60
CA ASN A 25 20.37 -4.52 -18.69
C ASN A 25 19.20 -3.56 -18.43
N GLU A 26 18.89 -2.68 -19.39
CA GLU A 26 17.60 -1.99 -19.40
C GLU A 26 16.52 -3.05 -19.25
N ALA A 27 15.70 -2.92 -18.20
CA ALA A 27 14.68 -3.91 -17.92
C ALA A 27 13.67 -3.87 -19.08
N ASN A 28 13.63 -4.92 -19.90
CA ASN A 28 12.56 -5.12 -20.87
C ASN A 28 11.24 -5.11 -20.10
N LEU A 29 10.40 -4.10 -20.36
CA LEU A 29 9.10 -4.00 -19.72
C LEU A 29 8.27 -5.23 -20.11
N GLN A 30 7.80 -5.96 -19.11
CA GLN A 30 6.94 -7.11 -19.35
C GLN A 30 5.68 -6.65 -20.07
N SER A 31 5.41 -7.26 -21.23
CA SER A 31 4.15 -7.02 -21.94
C SER A 31 3.00 -7.73 -21.24
N PHE A 32 1.90 -7.01 -21.05
CA PHE A 32 0.66 -7.61 -20.57
C PHE A 32 -0.14 -8.13 -21.77
N HIS A 33 -0.40 -9.44 -21.76
CA HIS A 33 -1.23 -10.10 -22.78
C HIS A 33 -2.58 -10.47 -22.16
N PRO A 34 -3.67 -9.77 -22.54
CA PRO A 34 -5.01 -10.16 -22.13
C PRO A 34 -5.31 -11.58 -22.59
N LYS A 35 -5.91 -12.40 -21.71
CA LYS A 35 -6.20 -13.82 -21.99
C LYS A 35 -7.17 -14.05 -23.15
N TYR A 36 -7.89 -13.03 -23.61
CA TYR A 36 -8.91 -13.13 -24.66
C TYR A 36 -8.75 -12.01 -25.67
N GLU A 37 -8.91 -12.28 -26.96
CA GLU A 37 -8.72 -11.30 -28.04
C GLU A 37 -9.79 -10.19 -28.07
N ASN A 38 -11.03 -10.50 -27.64
CA ASN A 38 -12.18 -9.60 -27.69
C ASN A 38 -12.36 -8.72 -26.44
N TRP A 39 -11.32 -8.59 -25.61
CA TRP A 39 -11.35 -7.72 -24.45
C TRP A 39 -11.54 -6.25 -24.85
N LYS A 40 -12.12 -5.46 -23.93
CA LYS A 40 -12.25 -3.99 -24.02
C LYS A 40 -12.00 -3.36 -22.66
N LEU A 41 -11.53 -2.12 -22.67
CA LEU A 41 -11.51 -1.28 -21.48
C LEU A 41 -12.95 -0.99 -21.03
N GLY A 42 -13.19 -1.20 -19.75
CA GLY A 42 -14.46 -0.91 -19.11
C GLY A 42 -14.68 0.58 -18.87
N SER A 43 -15.52 0.90 -17.90
CA SER A 43 -15.75 2.30 -17.51
C SER A 43 -14.50 2.91 -16.89
N LYS A 44 -14.37 4.24 -17.00
CA LYS A 44 -13.38 5.02 -16.25
C LYS A 44 -13.51 4.73 -14.74
N ALA A 45 -12.38 4.54 -14.07
CA ALA A 45 -12.31 4.31 -12.64
C ALA A 45 -12.43 5.62 -11.86
N ASP A 46 -11.77 6.68 -12.33
CA ASP A 46 -11.92 8.04 -11.82
C ASP A 46 -13.12 8.74 -12.49
N LYS A 47 -14.18 9.00 -11.72
CA LYS A 47 -15.39 9.65 -12.21
C LYS A 47 -15.36 11.18 -12.07
N GLY A 48 -14.39 11.74 -11.34
CA GLY A 48 -14.37 13.16 -10.98
C GLY A 48 -13.76 14.06 -12.05
N ARG A 49 -12.86 13.53 -12.88
CA ARG A 49 -12.17 14.30 -13.94
C ARG A 49 -12.85 14.13 -15.30
N GLN A 50 -13.10 15.24 -15.98
CA GLN A 50 -13.46 15.19 -17.41
C GLN A 50 -12.32 14.53 -18.20
N PRO A 51 -12.63 13.71 -19.22
CA PRO A 51 -11.60 13.20 -20.11
C PRO A 51 -10.87 14.38 -20.77
N ASP A 52 -9.54 14.29 -20.88
CA ASP A 52 -8.68 15.25 -21.56
C ASP A 52 -7.59 14.45 -22.32
N PRO A 53 -7.31 14.78 -23.60
CA PRO A 53 -6.33 14.05 -24.39
C PRO A 53 -4.91 14.08 -23.81
N ASP A 54 -4.57 15.12 -23.05
CA ASP A 54 -3.24 15.33 -22.45
C ASP A 54 -3.15 14.77 -21.01
N GLN A 55 -4.23 14.16 -20.51
CA GLN A 55 -4.28 13.60 -19.16
C GLN A 55 -4.19 12.08 -19.15
N ILE A 56 -3.60 11.58 -18.06
CA ILE A 56 -3.62 10.16 -17.76
C ILE A 56 -5.04 9.76 -17.37
N GLN A 57 -5.51 8.64 -17.93
CA GLN A 57 -6.85 8.11 -17.68
C GLN A 57 -6.75 6.73 -17.04
N VAL A 58 -7.66 6.42 -16.10
CA VAL A 58 -7.66 5.14 -15.41
C VAL A 58 -8.96 4.40 -15.73
N PHE A 59 -8.86 3.16 -16.21
CA PHE A 59 -9.99 2.33 -16.61
C PHE A 59 -10.01 0.99 -15.87
N TRP A 60 -11.20 0.47 -15.63
CA TRP A 60 -11.35 -0.94 -15.25
C TRP A 60 -11.03 -1.85 -16.42
N LEU A 61 -10.19 -2.86 -16.21
CA LEU A 61 -9.90 -3.89 -17.19
C LEU A 61 -10.49 -5.24 -16.71
N PRO A 62 -11.61 -5.69 -17.31
CA PRO A 62 -12.24 -6.95 -16.94
C PRO A 62 -11.44 -8.16 -17.45
N SER A 63 -11.39 -9.22 -16.64
CA SER A 63 -10.91 -10.55 -16.99
C SER A 63 -11.94 -11.57 -16.52
N HIS A 64 -12.41 -12.45 -17.41
CA HIS A 64 -13.48 -13.41 -17.12
C HIS A 64 -14.77 -12.74 -16.57
N GLY A 65 -15.11 -11.55 -17.05
CA GLY A 65 -16.26 -10.77 -16.54
C GLY A 65 -16.04 -10.12 -15.18
N HIS A 66 -14.91 -10.37 -14.50
CA HIS A 66 -14.56 -9.76 -13.22
C HIS A 66 -13.55 -8.62 -13.39
N ARG A 67 -13.75 -7.52 -12.65
CA ARG A 67 -12.82 -6.37 -12.64
C ARG A 67 -11.58 -6.72 -11.82
N ASN A 68 -10.63 -7.41 -12.46
CA ASN A 68 -9.43 -7.94 -11.84
C ASN A 68 -8.20 -7.03 -12.03
N TYR A 69 -8.26 -6.13 -13.01
CA TYR A 69 -7.16 -5.23 -13.32
C TYR A 69 -7.63 -3.78 -13.46
N ILE A 70 -6.68 -2.87 -13.32
CA ILE A 70 -6.80 -1.47 -13.70
C ILE A 70 -5.81 -1.21 -14.83
N ALA A 71 -6.26 -0.50 -15.86
CA ALA A 71 -5.41 0.02 -16.92
C ALA A 71 -5.26 1.54 -16.74
N LYS A 72 -4.05 1.99 -16.41
CA LYS A 72 -3.68 3.40 -16.41
C LYS A 72 -3.13 3.75 -17.78
N VAL A 73 -3.87 4.53 -18.54
CA VAL A 73 -3.67 4.85 -19.95
C VAL A 73 -3.04 6.23 -20.06
N PHE A 74 -1.96 6.36 -20.82
CA PHE A 74 -1.12 7.57 -20.85
C PHE A 74 -1.15 8.24 -22.23
N PRO A 75 -1.18 9.58 -22.29
CA PRO A 75 -0.99 10.32 -23.54
C PRO A 75 0.38 10.02 -24.12
N GLU A 76 0.57 10.18 -25.42
CA GLU A 76 1.88 10.04 -26.04
C GLU A 76 2.82 11.17 -25.62
N TYR A 77 4.10 10.86 -25.40
CA TYR A 77 5.12 11.87 -25.12
C TYR A 77 5.87 12.23 -26.40
N THR A 78 5.60 13.41 -26.93
CA THR A 78 6.07 13.83 -28.25
C THR A 78 7.51 14.33 -28.24
N GLU A 79 8.19 14.25 -29.39
CA GLU A 79 9.53 14.85 -29.55
C GLU A 79 9.54 16.36 -29.28
N GLN A 80 8.44 17.06 -29.57
CA GLN A 80 8.29 18.48 -29.27
C GLN A 80 8.34 18.73 -27.75
N GLN A 81 7.64 17.92 -26.96
CA GLN A 81 7.69 17.98 -25.51
C GLN A 81 9.08 17.60 -24.99
N ALA A 82 9.70 16.54 -25.54
CA ALA A 82 11.06 16.13 -25.21
C ALA A 82 12.09 17.25 -25.46
N THR A 83 11.96 17.97 -26.58
CA THR A 83 12.82 19.12 -26.94
C THR A 83 12.60 20.32 -26.02
N ALA A 84 11.37 20.52 -25.53
CA ALA A 84 11.05 21.64 -24.66
C ALA A 84 11.72 21.53 -23.27
N GLN A 85 11.97 20.33 -22.75
CA GLN A 85 12.55 20.16 -21.40
C GLN A 85 14.02 20.65 -21.30
N PRO A 86 14.96 20.25 -22.19
CA PRO A 86 16.31 20.81 -22.21
C PRO A 86 16.34 22.33 -22.38
N ARG A 87 15.41 22.91 -23.16
CA ARG A 87 15.29 24.38 -23.30
C ARG A 87 14.93 25.05 -21.99
N ARG A 88 13.98 24.50 -21.23
CA ARG A 88 13.62 24.99 -19.88
C ARG A 88 14.80 24.92 -18.91
N LEU A 89 15.65 23.92 -19.09
CA LEU A 89 16.91 23.75 -18.35
C LEU A 89 18.06 24.67 -18.83
N ARG A 90 17.81 25.56 -19.80
CA ARG A 90 18.80 26.47 -20.40
C ARG A 90 20.00 25.73 -21.02
N ILE A 91 19.78 24.51 -21.53
CA ILE A 91 20.80 23.76 -22.26
C ILE A 91 20.97 24.38 -23.66
N PRO A 92 22.22 24.59 -24.15
CA PRO A 92 22.47 25.14 -25.48
C PRO A 92 21.76 24.35 -26.58
N GLN A 93 21.17 25.06 -27.55
CA GLN A 93 20.38 24.47 -28.64
C GLN A 93 21.18 23.44 -29.46
N SER A 94 22.50 23.59 -29.55
CA SER A 94 23.42 22.66 -30.22
C SER A 94 23.50 21.27 -29.56
N HIS A 95 23.20 21.16 -28.27
CA HIS A 95 23.28 19.89 -27.53
C HIS A 95 21.93 19.18 -27.40
N ILE A 96 20.83 19.86 -27.70
CA ILE A 96 19.47 19.32 -27.52
C ILE A 96 19.22 18.06 -28.35
N PRO A 97 19.62 17.95 -29.63
CA PRO A 97 19.39 16.73 -30.41
C PRO A 97 19.94 15.46 -29.74
N ASN A 98 21.12 15.56 -29.11
CA ASN A 98 21.77 14.45 -28.42
C ASN A 98 21.12 14.09 -27.07
N LEU A 99 20.16 14.90 -26.61
CA LEU A 99 19.48 14.74 -25.32
C LEU A 99 18.02 14.32 -25.47
N ILE A 100 17.44 14.31 -26.68
CA ILE A 100 16.03 13.99 -26.90
C ILE A 100 15.69 12.60 -26.36
N HIS A 101 16.47 11.58 -26.70
CA HIS A 101 16.27 10.22 -26.19
C HIS A 101 16.27 10.18 -24.65
N ASN A 102 17.18 10.92 -24.03
CA ASN A 102 17.30 10.98 -22.57
C ASN A 102 16.13 11.73 -21.96
N ALA A 103 15.67 12.79 -22.63
CA ALA A 103 14.51 13.54 -22.20
C ALA A 103 13.21 12.72 -22.34
N VAL A 104 13.06 11.89 -23.38
CA VAL A 104 11.95 10.92 -23.46
C VAL A 104 12.06 9.94 -22.30
N HIS A 105 13.21 9.31 -22.13
CA HIS A 105 13.43 8.37 -21.03
C HIS A 105 13.14 9.00 -19.65
N GLU A 106 13.57 10.25 -19.42
CA GLU A 106 13.50 10.90 -18.12
C GLU A 106 12.21 11.67 -17.84
N PHE A 107 11.48 12.15 -18.83
CA PHE A 107 10.29 13.01 -18.63
C PHE A 107 8.98 12.39 -19.09
N ASP A 108 9.03 11.29 -19.83
CA ASP A 108 7.82 10.55 -20.15
C ASP A 108 7.24 9.87 -18.91
N ARG A 109 6.04 10.29 -18.48
CA ARG A 109 5.33 9.74 -17.33
C ARG A 109 5.04 8.24 -17.45
N PHE A 110 4.72 7.76 -18.65
CA PHE A 110 4.51 6.33 -18.87
C PHE A 110 5.80 5.55 -18.59
N SER A 111 6.90 5.98 -19.19
CA SER A 111 8.20 5.33 -19.00
C SER A 111 8.69 5.39 -17.55
N ARG A 112 8.48 6.51 -16.85
CA ARG A 112 8.80 6.65 -15.42
C ARG A 112 8.06 5.63 -14.58
N GLU A 113 6.74 5.60 -14.70
CA GLU A 113 5.89 4.75 -13.87
C GLU A 113 6.09 3.28 -14.20
N ALA A 114 6.23 2.93 -15.48
CA ALA A 114 6.50 1.55 -15.90
C ALA A 114 7.84 1.05 -15.38
N ARG A 115 8.88 1.88 -15.41
CA ARG A 115 10.19 1.53 -14.82
C ARG A 115 10.12 1.40 -13.31
N ALA A 116 9.42 2.31 -12.62
CA ALA A 116 9.27 2.22 -11.17
C ALA A 116 8.62 0.90 -10.77
N TYR A 117 7.51 0.53 -11.41
CA TYR A 117 6.83 -0.75 -11.15
C TYR A 117 7.67 -1.97 -11.53
N ALA A 118 8.34 -1.96 -12.69
CA ALA A 118 9.22 -3.06 -13.09
C ALA A 118 10.42 -3.22 -12.13
N HIS A 119 10.92 -2.11 -11.58
CA HIS A 119 12.01 -2.11 -10.62
C HIS A 119 11.54 -2.62 -9.24
N ILE A 120 10.34 -2.23 -8.81
CA ILE A 120 9.70 -2.79 -7.61
C ILE A 120 9.50 -4.30 -7.78
N ASP A 121 8.92 -4.76 -8.89
CA ASP A 121 8.67 -6.18 -9.13
C ASP A 121 9.97 -7.02 -9.10
N ARG A 122 11.08 -6.43 -9.57
CA ARG A 122 12.38 -7.11 -9.63
C ARG A 122 13.16 -7.11 -8.32
N PHE A 123 13.18 -5.99 -7.58
CA PHE A 123 14.10 -5.79 -6.46
C PHE A 123 13.41 -5.66 -5.10
N CYS A 124 12.09 -5.54 -5.06
CA CYS A 124 11.36 -5.49 -3.80
C CYS A 124 11.32 -6.87 -3.17
N SER A 125 11.59 -6.94 -1.86
CA SER A 125 11.45 -8.18 -1.12
C SER A 125 9.99 -8.65 -1.11
N SER A 126 9.78 -9.96 -1.07
CA SER A 126 8.43 -10.55 -1.07
C SER A 126 7.56 -10.09 0.11
N GLN A 127 8.20 -9.69 1.22
CA GLN A 127 7.56 -9.11 2.39
C GLN A 127 7.00 -7.71 2.10
N GLU A 128 7.70 -6.92 1.31
CA GLU A 128 7.37 -5.50 1.10
C GLU A 128 6.47 -5.27 -0.12
N TRP A 129 6.20 -6.31 -0.92
CA TRP A 129 5.25 -6.25 -2.04
C TRP A 129 3.86 -5.75 -1.62
N ILE A 130 3.45 -6.00 -0.38
CA ILE A 130 2.17 -5.51 0.16
C ILE A 130 2.04 -3.99 0.14
N TYR A 131 3.14 -3.25 0.08
CA TYR A 131 3.15 -1.79 0.08
C TYR A 131 2.70 -1.17 -1.24
N PHE A 132 2.73 -1.93 -2.34
CA PHE A 132 2.53 -1.41 -3.69
C PHE A 132 1.46 -2.22 -4.44
N PRO A 133 0.76 -1.62 -5.42
CA PRO A 133 -0.03 -2.41 -6.37
C PRO A 133 0.85 -3.42 -7.10
N ARG A 134 0.37 -4.66 -7.24
CA ARG A 134 1.00 -5.64 -8.12
C ARG A 134 1.03 -5.15 -9.57
N PHE A 135 2.24 -5.08 -10.12
CA PHE A 135 2.47 -4.81 -11.53
C PHE A 135 2.14 -6.04 -12.38
N CYS A 136 1.34 -5.87 -13.42
CA CYS A 136 0.95 -6.94 -14.33
C CYS A 136 1.63 -6.84 -15.70
N GLY A 137 2.20 -5.67 -16.02
CA GLY A 137 2.89 -5.40 -17.29
C GLY A 137 2.38 -4.13 -17.97
N VAL A 138 2.87 -3.89 -19.18
CA VAL A 138 2.49 -2.76 -20.02
C VAL A 138 1.78 -3.22 -21.30
N MET A 139 0.96 -2.34 -21.85
CA MET A 139 0.37 -2.48 -23.18
C MET A 139 0.80 -1.29 -24.02
N ILE A 140 1.24 -1.56 -25.24
CA ILE A 140 1.61 -0.56 -26.25
C ILE A 140 0.72 -0.86 -27.48
N ASP A 141 0.52 0.13 -28.34
CA ASP A 141 -0.30 0.03 -29.56
C ASP A 141 -1.78 -0.34 -29.31
N LEU A 142 -2.37 0.20 -28.25
CA LEU A 142 -3.79 0.03 -27.95
C LEU A 142 -4.67 0.61 -29.06
N ASP A 143 -5.43 -0.28 -29.71
CA ASP A 143 -6.38 0.10 -30.74
C ASP A 143 -7.58 0.88 -30.18
N ARG A 144 -8.08 1.85 -30.97
CA ARG A 144 -9.24 2.68 -30.60
C ARG A 144 -10.49 1.84 -30.32
N SER A 145 -10.68 0.69 -30.96
CA SER A 145 -11.83 -0.18 -30.72
C SER A 145 -11.87 -0.79 -29.31
N LYS A 146 -10.75 -0.76 -28.58
CA LYS A 146 -10.63 -1.22 -27.20
C LYS A 146 -11.23 -0.23 -26.19
N PHE A 147 -11.51 1.01 -26.61
CA PHE A 147 -12.06 2.05 -25.74
C PHE A 147 -13.58 2.11 -25.86
N SER A 148 -14.26 1.86 -24.75
CA SER A 148 -15.71 2.09 -24.64
C SER A 148 -16.04 3.55 -24.27
N SER A 149 -15.06 4.30 -23.76
CA SER A 149 -15.17 5.71 -23.33
C SER A 149 -13.78 6.34 -23.19
N GLY A 150 -13.72 7.67 -23.06
CA GLY A 150 -12.46 8.42 -22.87
C GLY A 150 -11.65 8.60 -24.15
N TYR A 151 -10.41 9.09 -24.01
CA TYR A 151 -9.49 9.28 -25.15
C TYR A 151 -8.72 7.99 -25.45
N PRO A 152 -8.65 7.57 -26.73
CA PRO A 152 -7.98 6.35 -27.15
C PRO A 152 -6.47 6.54 -27.23
N GLN A 153 -5.79 6.54 -26.08
CA GLN A 153 -4.34 6.61 -26.04
C GLN A 153 -3.74 5.22 -26.20
N GLN A 154 -2.57 5.12 -26.82
CA GLN A 154 -2.05 3.85 -27.32
C GLN A 154 -1.30 3.02 -26.26
N ARG A 155 -1.08 3.56 -25.06
CA ARG A 155 -0.19 2.93 -24.08
C ARG A 155 -0.79 2.93 -22.69
N ALA A 156 -0.63 1.80 -21.99
CA ALA A 156 -1.15 1.61 -20.67
C ALA A 156 -0.24 0.79 -19.77
N ILE A 157 -0.29 1.08 -18.47
CA ILE A 157 0.27 0.28 -17.40
C ILE A 157 -0.86 -0.50 -16.76
N ILE A 158 -0.69 -1.82 -16.64
CA ILE A 158 -1.68 -2.72 -16.08
C ILE A 158 -1.27 -3.10 -14.66
N LEU A 159 -2.16 -2.82 -13.72
CA LEU A 159 -1.99 -3.09 -12.29
C LEU A 159 -3.12 -4.00 -11.79
N GLU A 160 -2.92 -4.64 -10.64
CA GLU A 160 -4.02 -5.28 -9.94
C GLU A 160 -5.16 -4.28 -9.66
N ALA A 161 -6.40 -4.77 -9.69
CA ALA A 161 -7.55 -3.99 -9.28
C ALA A 161 -7.63 -3.91 -7.76
N ILE A 162 -7.43 -2.72 -7.22
CA ILE A 162 -7.65 -2.43 -5.80
C ILE A 162 -8.96 -1.63 -5.67
N LYS A 163 -9.82 -2.02 -4.73
CA LYS A 163 -11.16 -1.45 -4.50
C LYS A 163 -11.28 -1.02 -3.04
N PRO A 164 -12.19 -0.09 -2.70
CA PRO A 164 -12.54 0.22 -1.31
C PRO A 164 -13.38 -0.92 -0.68
N ASP A 165 -12.82 -2.13 -0.67
CA ASP A 165 -13.42 -3.35 -0.13
C ASP A 165 -12.41 -4.07 0.76
N ILE A 166 -12.90 -4.85 1.73
CA ILE A 166 -12.06 -5.54 2.71
C ILE A 166 -11.09 -6.53 2.05
N ARG A 167 -11.45 -7.11 0.90
CA ARG A 167 -10.58 -8.03 0.16
C ARG A 167 -9.35 -7.36 -0.47
N SER A 168 -9.41 -6.05 -0.64
CA SER A 168 -8.30 -5.26 -1.17
C SER A 168 -7.43 -4.64 -0.07
N ARG A 169 -7.89 -4.67 1.19
CA ARG A 169 -7.14 -4.13 2.33
C ARG A 169 -5.91 -4.95 2.62
N ARG A 170 -4.90 -4.25 3.12
CA ARG A 170 -3.57 -4.77 3.44
C ARG A 170 -3.36 -4.61 4.94
N ILE A 171 -3.02 -5.69 5.64
CA ILE A 171 -2.62 -5.64 7.04
C ILE A 171 -1.11 -5.52 7.08
N LEU A 172 -0.62 -4.50 7.78
CA LEU A 172 0.80 -4.32 8.04
C LEU A 172 1.10 -4.77 9.46
N ALA A 173 2.22 -5.45 9.64
CA ALA A 173 2.80 -5.83 10.90
C ALA A 173 3.28 -4.61 11.67
N GLU A 174 3.22 -4.67 12.98
CA GLU A 174 3.83 -3.71 13.87
C GLU A 174 5.31 -4.06 14.03
N SER A 175 6.17 -3.23 13.44
CA SER A 175 7.61 -3.44 13.53
C SER A 175 8.12 -2.98 14.90
N THR A 176 8.76 -3.89 15.64
CA THR A 176 9.51 -3.57 16.86
C THR A 176 10.85 -2.90 16.59
N SER A 177 11.32 -2.90 15.33
CA SER A 177 12.59 -2.32 14.90
C SER A 177 12.36 -1.36 13.74
N LEU A 178 11.73 -0.23 14.04
CA LEU A 178 11.61 0.89 13.11
C LEU A 178 13.00 1.49 12.87
N PRO A 179 13.49 1.59 11.61
CA PRO A 179 14.71 2.31 11.30
C PRO A 179 14.70 3.72 11.92
N PRO A 180 15.84 4.30 12.32
CA PRO A 180 15.89 5.67 12.84
C PRO A 180 15.21 6.68 11.92
N GLU A 181 15.27 6.43 10.60
CA GLU A 181 14.67 7.24 9.54
C GLU A 181 13.14 7.24 9.52
N THR A 182 12.50 6.31 10.23
CA THR A 182 11.05 6.21 10.41
C THR A 182 10.55 6.77 11.74
N GLN A 183 11.46 7.18 12.63
CA GLN A 183 11.13 7.82 13.90
C GLN A 183 11.03 9.34 13.68
N SER A 184 9.81 9.88 13.73
CA SER A 184 9.59 11.32 13.65
C SER A 184 9.29 11.88 15.05
N GLU A 185 10.34 12.30 15.75
CA GLU A 185 10.20 12.95 17.06
C GLU A 185 9.39 14.25 16.94
N VAL A 186 9.58 15.00 15.85
CA VAL A 186 8.92 16.29 15.60
C VAL A 186 7.41 16.12 15.40
N SER A 187 7.00 15.16 14.57
CA SER A 187 5.56 14.92 14.36
C SER A 187 4.90 14.38 15.62
N SER A 188 5.61 13.56 16.39
CA SER A 188 5.11 13.04 17.67
C SER A 188 4.86 14.15 18.69
N GLN A 189 5.72 15.17 18.73
CA GLN A 189 5.53 16.35 19.60
C GLN A 189 4.34 17.19 19.16
N ILE A 190 4.21 17.48 17.86
CA ILE A 190 3.09 18.28 17.34
C ILE A 190 1.75 17.56 17.57
N LEU A 191 1.70 16.26 17.35
CA LEU A 191 0.49 15.46 17.63
C LEU A 191 0.13 15.47 19.11
N ALA A 192 1.11 15.49 20.01
CA ALA A 192 0.90 15.54 21.46
C ALA A 192 0.33 16.90 21.94
N GLU A 193 0.54 17.99 21.19
CA GLU A 193 -0.02 19.31 21.50
C GLU A 193 -1.50 19.46 21.10
N LEU A 194 -2.01 18.58 20.22
CA LEU A 194 -3.39 18.63 19.76
C LEU A 194 -4.35 18.06 20.80
N SER A 195 -5.50 18.73 20.98
CA SER A 195 -6.58 18.22 21.83
C SER A 195 -7.32 17.08 21.13
N MET A 196 -6.84 15.86 21.30
CA MET A 196 -7.43 14.64 20.74
C MET A 196 -7.40 13.48 21.74
N SER A 197 -8.22 12.46 21.48
CA SER A 197 -8.24 11.26 22.32
C SER A 197 -6.92 10.48 22.19
N PRO A 198 -6.53 9.72 23.22
CA PRO A 198 -5.36 8.84 23.14
C PRO A 198 -5.42 7.88 21.94
N PHE A 199 -6.63 7.42 21.61
CA PHE A 199 -6.86 6.56 20.44
C PHE A 199 -6.60 7.27 19.11
N GLU A 200 -7.12 8.49 18.93
CA GLU A 200 -6.85 9.28 17.73
C GLU A 200 -5.34 9.48 17.55
N HIS A 201 -4.65 9.86 18.63
CA HIS A 201 -3.21 10.05 18.64
C HIS A 201 -2.43 8.78 18.23
N GLU A 202 -2.73 7.64 18.85
CA GLU A 202 -2.13 6.35 18.50
C GLU A 202 -2.40 5.96 17.04
N TRP A 203 -3.61 6.23 16.54
CA TRP A 203 -3.97 5.92 15.15
C TRP A 203 -3.18 6.77 14.15
N TYR A 204 -3.04 8.09 14.37
CA TYR A 204 -2.25 8.96 13.49
C TYR A 204 -0.77 8.59 13.51
N LEU A 205 -0.21 8.22 14.66
CA LEU A 205 1.16 7.71 14.75
C LEU A 205 1.34 6.39 14.00
N SER A 206 0.41 5.45 14.18
CA SER A 206 0.40 4.18 13.43
C SER A 206 0.34 4.43 11.92
N LEU A 207 -0.50 5.37 11.48
CA LEU A 207 -0.64 5.76 10.08
C LEU A 207 0.66 6.39 9.53
N LEU A 208 1.29 7.30 10.30
CA LEU A 208 2.57 7.90 9.94
C LEU A 208 3.63 6.83 9.72
N HIS A 209 3.81 5.92 10.68
CA HIS A 209 4.79 4.83 10.57
C HIS A 209 4.51 3.95 9.35
N ASP A 210 3.26 3.58 9.10
CA ASP A 210 2.86 2.79 7.93
C ASP A 210 3.21 3.50 6.61
N ARG A 211 2.98 4.80 6.50
CA ARG A 211 3.33 5.56 5.28
C ARG A 211 4.84 5.70 5.09
N LEU A 212 5.58 6.00 6.16
CA LEU A 212 7.04 6.12 6.11
C LEU A 212 7.70 4.80 5.73
N ARG A 213 7.20 3.66 6.24
CA ARG A 213 7.72 2.34 5.85
C ARG A 213 7.61 2.07 4.36
N ARG A 214 6.48 2.44 3.74
CA ARG A 214 6.27 2.31 2.27
C ARG A 214 7.27 3.17 1.49
N LEU A 215 7.53 4.40 1.92
CA LEU A 215 8.54 5.27 1.30
C LEU A 215 9.96 4.73 1.49
N SER A 216 10.32 4.29 2.70
CA SER A 216 11.63 3.72 2.96
C SER A 216 11.89 2.47 2.11
N ALA A 217 10.86 1.66 1.81
CA ALA A 217 10.99 0.54 0.89
C ALA A 217 11.34 1.00 -0.54
N LEU A 218 10.71 2.07 -1.05
CA LEU A 218 11.09 2.68 -2.33
C LEU A 218 12.54 3.17 -2.33
N HIS A 219 12.93 3.90 -1.28
CA HIS A 219 14.28 4.48 -1.19
C HIS A 219 15.36 3.40 -1.12
N ARG A 220 15.11 2.29 -0.40
CA ARG A 220 16.03 1.14 -0.38
C ARG A 220 16.29 0.57 -1.77
N MET A 221 15.29 0.60 -2.65
CA MET A 221 15.39 0.20 -4.05
C MET A 221 15.91 1.33 -4.97
N GLY A 222 16.35 2.47 -4.43
CA GLY A 222 16.79 3.60 -5.24
C GLY A 222 15.68 4.25 -6.06
N ILE A 223 14.42 4.13 -5.63
CA ILE A 223 13.27 4.79 -6.25
C ILE A 223 12.85 5.96 -5.35
N THR A 224 12.56 7.11 -5.94
CA THR A 224 11.88 8.24 -5.27
C THR A 224 10.50 8.43 -5.87
N HIS A 225 9.51 8.78 -5.05
CA HIS A 225 8.14 8.96 -5.52
C HIS A 225 7.97 10.25 -6.35
N GLY A 226 8.63 11.33 -5.94
CA GLY A 226 8.66 12.61 -6.65
C GLY A 226 7.50 13.55 -6.39
N ASP A 227 6.32 13.03 -6.02
CA ASP A 227 5.12 13.83 -5.72
C ASP A 227 4.27 13.23 -4.60
N VAL A 228 4.87 12.89 -3.45
CA VAL A 228 4.12 12.28 -2.34
C VAL A 228 2.89 13.14 -1.94
N GLN A 229 1.69 12.62 -2.17
CA GLN A 229 0.41 13.24 -1.80
C GLN A 229 -0.37 12.32 -0.86
N ASP A 230 -1.26 12.91 -0.05
CA ASP A 230 -2.11 12.17 0.89
C ASP A 230 -2.97 11.10 0.18
N TRP A 231 -3.52 11.43 -0.99
CA TRP A 231 -4.33 10.51 -1.78
C TRP A 231 -3.52 9.43 -2.51
N HIS A 232 -2.18 9.47 -2.54
CA HIS A 232 -1.37 8.39 -3.13
C HIS A 232 -1.25 7.15 -2.23
N PHE A 233 -1.72 7.23 -0.98
CA PHE A 233 -1.76 6.09 -0.06
C PHE A 233 -3.14 5.41 0.02
N ARG A 234 -4.20 6.07 -0.47
CA ARG A 234 -5.59 5.62 -0.37
C ARG A 234 -6.30 5.73 -1.72
N ILE A 235 -7.25 4.84 -1.97
CA ILE A 235 -7.99 4.81 -3.23
C ILE A 235 -8.97 5.99 -3.26
N PRO A 236 -9.34 6.53 -4.43
CA PRO A 236 -10.41 7.51 -4.51
C PRO A 236 -11.68 7.05 -3.76
N ASP A 237 -12.31 8.00 -3.07
CA ASP A 237 -13.50 7.81 -2.23
C ASP A 237 -13.31 6.91 -0.99
N ASP A 238 -12.05 6.64 -0.63
CA ASP A 238 -11.70 5.80 0.51
C ASP A 238 -11.02 6.60 1.64
N PHE A 239 -11.25 6.19 2.88
CA PHE A 239 -10.66 6.84 4.06
C PHE A 239 -9.32 6.21 4.46
N HIS A 240 -9.24 4.88 4.39
CA HIS A 240 -8.08 4.13 4.88
C HIS A 240 -7.02 3.95 3.80
N ASP A 241 -5.76 4.01 4.22
CA ASP A 241 -4.64 3.66 3.38
C ASP A 241 -4.73 2.19 2.96
N THR A 242 -4.26 1.89 1.75
CA THR A 242 -4.20 0.52 1.22
C THR A 242 -2.80 0.22 0.71
N VAL A 243 -2.35 0.96 -0.30
CA VAL A 243 -1.02 0.85 -0.92
C VAL A 243 -0.53 2.22 -1.34
N LEU A 244 0.78 2.37 -1.56
CA LEU A 244 1.38 3.53 -2.19
C LEU A 244 1.38 3.36 -3.72
N TYR A 245 0.82 4.31 -4.45
CA TYR A 245 0.67 4.25 -5.91
C TYR A 245 0.84 5.62 -6.58
N ASP A 246 0.79 5.64 -7.92
CA ASP A 246 1.01 6.81 -8.78
C ASP A 246 2.49 7.24 -8.89
N PHE A 247 3.28 6.42 -9.56
CA PHE A 247 4.71 6.69 -9.80
C PHE A 247 4.97 7.51 -11.07
N SER A 248 4.00 8.34 -11.50
CA SER A 248 4.11 9.11 -12.74
C SER A 248 5.19 10.20 -12.69
N GLU A 249 5.53 10.69 -11.50
CA GLU A 249 6.63 11.66 -11.26
C GLU A 249 7.85 11.02 -10.56
N ALA A 250 7.86 9.68 -10.47
CA ALA A 250 8.92 8.94 -9.81
C ALA A 250 10.25 9.02 -10.57
N TYR A 251 11.34 8.91 -9.82
CA TYR A 251 12.67 8.67 -10.35
C TYR A 251 13.16 7.30 -9.89
N THR A 252 13.45 6.43 -10.85
CA THR A 252 14.11 5.15 -10.62
C THR A 252 15.58 5.30 -10.92
N PHE A 253 16.45 4.94 -9.97
CA PHE A 253 17.88 5.05 -10.14
C PHE A 253 18.38 4.34 -11.40
N SER A 254 19.26 5.03 -12.13
CA SER A 254 20.07 4.48 -13.21
C SER A 254 21.52 4.95 -13.03
N PRO A 255 22.54 4.16 -13.40
CA PRO A 255 23.95 4.57 -13.30
C PRO A 255 24.29 5.82 -14.12
N ARG A 256 23.48 6.12 -15.13
CA ARG A 256 23.58 7.32 -15.95
C ARG A 256 23.18 8.56 -15.14
N LEU A 257 23.98 9.62 -15.24
CA LEU A 257 23.66 10.92 -14.66
C LEU A 257 22.38 11.48 -15.33
N PRO A 258 21.29 11.70 -14.57
CA PRO A 258 20.06 12.25 -15.11
C PRO A 258 20.17 13.77 -15.34
N LEU A 259 19.37 14.31 -16.27
CA LEU A 259 19.19 15.75 -16.42
C LEU A 259 18.47 16.34 -15.20
N TRP A 260 17.49 15.60 -14.67
CA TRP A 260 16.64 16.03 -13.57
C TRP A 260 16.26 14.83 -12.69
N VAL A 261 16.21 15.02 -11.37
CA VAL A 261 15.63 14.04 -10.44
C VAL A 261 14.37 14.65 -9.80
N ASN A 262 13.22 14.04 -10.08
CA ASN A 262 11.90 14.57 -9.75
C ASN A 262 11.76 16.03 -10.26
N HIS A 263 11.55 16.99 -9.34
CA HIS A 263 11.47 18.42 -9.63
C HIS A 263 12.72 19.22 -9.21
N GLY A 264 13.85 18.58 -8.83
CA GLY A 264 15.14 19.26 -8.60
C GLY A 264 16.38 18.75 -9.36
N LYS A 265 17.45 19.55 -9.34
CA LYS A 265 18.77 19.10 -9.82
C LYS A 265 19.17 17.78 -9.14
N PRO A 266 19.96 16.92 -9.82
CA PRO A 266 20.48 15.69 -9.23
C PRO A 266 21.11 15.95 -7.87
N ARG A 267 20.68 15.20 -6.86
CA ARG A 267 21.09 15.33 -5.46
C ARG A 267 21.06 13.97 -4.77
N PRO A 268 21.74 13.80 -3.63
CA PRO A 268 21.72 12.54 -2.90
C PRO A 268 20.31 12.09 -2.54
N LEU A 269 20.08 10.77 -2.59
CA LEU A 269 18.82 10.12 -2.20
C LEU A 269 18.41 10.53 -0.78
N SER A 270 19.34 10.59 0.16
CA SER A 270 19.09 11.01 1.55
C SER A 270 18.38 12.36 1.65
N ARG A 271 18.75 13.34 0.81
CA ARG A 271 18.08 14.65 0.77
C ARG A 271 16.69 14.59 0.14
N ILE A 272 16.47 13.69 -0.82
CA ILE A 272 15.16 13.51 -1.44
C ILE A 272 14.22 12.80 -0.46
N ALA A 273 14.72 11.72 0.15
CA ALA A 273 14.02 10.94 1.16
C ALA A 273 13.60 11.79 2.36
N GLU A 274 14.46 12.69 2.84
CA GLU A 274 14.11 13.66 3.89
C GLU A 274 12.94 14.57 3.48
N GLY A 275 12.95 15.07 2.24
CA GLY A 275 11.84 15.88 1.72
C GLY A 275 10.53 15.11 1.63
N GLU A 276 10.57 13.88 1.10
CA GLU A 276 9.39 13.02 1.00
C GLU A 276 8.84 12.60 2.36
N ARG A 277 9.72 12.31 3.34
CA ARG A 277 9.33 12.08 4.74
C ARG A 277 8.60 13.30 5.31
N ARG A 278 9.17 14.50 5.15
CA ARG A 278 8.56 15.74 5.64
C ARG A 278 7.19 16.00 5.01
N CYS A 279 6.99 15.63 3.74
CA CYS A 279 5.68 15.71 3.10
C CYS A 279 4.65 14.79 3.80
N VAL A 280 5.02 13.55 4.14
CA VAL A 280 4.13 12.64 4.89
C VAL A 280 3.82 13.18 6.28
N GLU A 281 4.84 13.66 7.00
CA GLU A 281 4.68 14.25 8.33
C GLU A 281 3.64 15.38 8.31
N LEU A 282 3.78 16.33 7.38
CA LEU A 282 2.84 17.44 7.21
C LEU A 282 1.42 16.96 6.84
N GLN A 283 1.30 15.91 6.03
CA GLN A 283 -0.01 15.34 5.68
C GLN A 283 -0.71 14.74 6.91
N ILE A 284 0.03 14.00 7.75
CA ILE A 284 -0.53 13.41 8.97
C ILE A 284 -0.90 14.50 9.97
N GLU A 285 -0.06 15.52 10.13
CA GLU A 285 -0.34 16.69 10.96
C GLU A 285 -1.64 17.39 10.51
N GLU A 286 -1.81 17.62 9.20
CA GLU A 286 -3.01 18.25 8.66
C GLU A 286 -4.26 17.39 8.90
N ARG A 287 -4.18 16.07 8.69
CA ARG A 287 -5.28 15.14 8.99
C ARG A 287 -5.67 15.18 10.47
N ALA A 288 -4.67 15.19 11.35
CA ALA A 288 -4.84 15.28 12.80
C ALA A 288 -5.50 16.61 13.23
N LYS A 289 -5.06 17.74 12.68
CA LYS A 289 -5.67 19.07 12.89
C LYS A 289 -7.12 19.13 12.44
N GLN A 290 -7.43 18.51 11.30
CA GLN A 290 -8.78 18.41 10.77
C GLN A 290 -9.66 17.40 11.53
N ARG A 291 -9.07 16.59 12.42
CA ARG A 291 -9.75 15.48 13.13
C ARG A 291 -10.50 14.58 12.15
N ASP A 292 -9.85 14.24 11.06
CA ASP A 292 -10.49 13.54 9.95
C ASP A 292 -10.93 12.11 10.34
N LEU A 293 -10.20 11.43 11.23
CA LEU A 293 -10.59 10.13 11.79
C LEU A 293 -11.92 10.23 12.54
N ARG A 294 -12.03 11.16 13.48
CA ARG A 294 -13.29 11.38 14.22
C ARG A 294 -14.43 11.70 13.26
N SER A 295 -14.19 12.58 12.30
CA SER A 295 -15.17 12.94 11.27
C SER A 295 -15.60 11.73 10.43
N HIS A 296 -14.68 10.82 10.11
CA HIS A 296 -14.97 9.54 9.44
C HIS A 296 -15.82 8.62 10.31
N LEU A 297 -15.45 8.42 11.58
CA LEU A 297 -16.19 7.56 12.50
C LEU A 297 -17.63 8.06 12.74
N ILE A 298 -17.84 9.38 12.75
CA ILE A 298 -19.18 9.98 12.92
C ILE A 298 -20.07 9.78 11.68
N LYS A 299 -19.50 9.54 10.49
CA LYS A 299 -20.30 9.24 9.29
C LYS A 299 -21.03 7.90 9.39
N SER A 300 -20.44 6.94 10.09
CA SER A 300 -20.99 5.58 10.25
C SER A 300 -21.70 5.36 11.58
N SER A 301 -21.48 6.23 12.58
CA SER A 301 -22.00 6.09 13.95
C SER A 301 -22.39 7.45 14.57
N PRO A 302 -23.40 7.51 15.45
CA PRO A 302 -23.75 8.76 16.15
C PRO A 302 -22.58 9.35 16.97
N GLU A 303 -22.38 10.67 16.88
CA GLU A 303 -21.27 11.36 17.55
C GLU A 303 -21.15 11.07 19.06
N PRO A 304 -22.22 11.06 19.87
CA PRO A 304 -22.09 10.75 21.30
C PRO A 304 -21.55 9.34 21.57
N ILE A 305 -21.84 8.38 20.69
CA ILE A 305 -21.36 7.00 20.81
C ILE A 305 -19.87 6.94 20.45
N VAL A 306 -19.46 7.64 19.38
CA VAL A 306 -18.06 7.75 18.98
C VAL A 306 -17.25 8.40 20.10
N ASP A 307 -17.73 9.51 20.66
CA ASP A 307 -17.07 10.21 21.76
C ASP A 307 -16.91 9.35 22.99
N ASN A 308 -17.99 8.69 23.40
CA ASN A 308 -17.93 7.77 24.50
C ASN A 308 -16.92 6.65 24.23
N ALA A 309 -16.92 6.06 23.03
CA ALA A 309 -15.98 5.00 22.66
C ALA A 309 -14.50 5.44 22.61
N LEU A 310 -14.23 6.70 22.24
CA LEU A 310 -12.89 7.28 22.19
C LEU A 310 -12.32 7.57 23.59
N TRP A 311 -13.16 8.04 24.51
CA TRP A 311 -12.70 8.60 25.79
C TRP A 311 -12.95 7.72 27.01
N GLN A 312 -13.93 6.82 26.98
CA GLN A 312 -14.29 6.08 28.18
C GLN A 312 -13.17 5.12 28.64
N PRO A 313 -13.04 4.89 29.97
CA PRO A 313 -12.22 3.81 30.49
C PRO A 313 -12.71 2.45 29.99
N LEU A 314 -11.79 1.53 29.75
CA LEU A 314 -12.08 0.22 29.16
C LEU A 314 -11.92 -0.95 30.14
N ASP A 315 -11.80 -0.69 31.45
CA ASP A 315 -11.52 -1.72 32.47
C ASP A 315 -12.54 -2.87 32.45
N LYS A 316 -13.83 -2.54 32.23
CA LYS A 316 -14.90 -3.55 32.11
C LYS A 316 -14.84 -4.33 30.80
N GLU A 317 -14.41 -3.68 29.72
CA GLU A 317 -14.31 -4.27 28.38
C GLU A 317 -13.12 -5.23 28.28
N GLU A 318 -12.05 -5.01 29.04
CA GLU A 318 -10.90 -5.92 29.11
C GLU A 318 -11.29 -7.34 29.56
N GLY A 319 -12.28 -7.46 30.44
CA GLY A 319 -12.81 -8.75 30.90
C GLY A 319 -13.79 -9.43 29.92
N MET A 320 -14.23 -8.73 28.88
CA MET A 320 -15.26 -9.19 27.93
C MET A 320 -14.74 -9.30 26.49
N LEU A 321 -13.42 -9.43 26.34
CA LEU A 321 -12.81 -9.57 25.02
C LEU A 321 -13.21 -10.89 24.36
N GLU A 322 -13.54 -10.80 23.07
CA GLU A 322 -13.93 -11.91 22.21
C GLU A 322 -12.80 -12.29 21.27
N LEU A 323 -12.77 -13.53 20.79
CA LEU A 323 -11.93 -13.94 19.68
C LEU A 323 -12.41 -13.27 18.40
N ILE A 324 -11.48 -12.60 17.70
CA ILE A 324 -11.74 -11.99 16.39
C ILE A 324 -10.90 -12.72 15.35
N ILE A 325 -11.53 -13.25 14.31
CA ILE A 325 -10.85 -13.90 13.19
C ILE A 325 -11.10 -13.08 11.93
N LEU A 326 -10.03 -12.63 11.29
CA LEU A 326 -10.06 -11.82 10.08
C LEU A 326 -9.54 -12.63 8.89
N LYS A 327 -10.24 -12.57 7.76
CA LYS A 327 -9.76 -13.13 6.49
C LYS A 327 -9.02 -12.03 5.73
N VAL A 328 -7.78 -12.28 5.35
CA VAL A 328 -6.86 -11.32 4.72
C VAL A 328 -6.39 -11.89 3.39
N TRP A 329 -6.62 -11.18 2.28
CA TRP A 329 -6.31 -11.68 0.93
C TRP A 329 -4.89 -11.35 0.46
N SER A 330 -4.06 -10.85 1.36
CA SER A 330 -2.69 -10.46 1.06
C SER A 330 -1.79 -10.93 2.17
N ARG A 331 -0.63 -11.42 1.79
CA ARG A 331 0.42 -11.76 2.74
C ARG A 331 0.84 -10.46 3.46
N PRO A 332 0.81 -10.40 4.80
CA PRO A 332 1.36 -9.25 5.51
C PRO A 332 2.86 -9.12 5.23
N ASP A 333 3.45 -7.97 5.55
CA ASP A 333 4.90 -7.78 5.53
C ASP A 333 5.60 -8.71 6.51
N ASP A 334 5.02 -8.90 7.69
CA ASP A 334 5.44 -9.89 8.68
C ASP A 334 4.23 -10.54 9.37
N PHE A 335 4.38 -11.77 9.87
CA PHE A 335 3.32 -12.52 10.54
C PHE A 335 3.30 -12.22 12.06
N THR A 336 3.27 -10.94 12.41
CA THR A 336 3.25 -10.46 13.79
C THR A 336 1.97 -9.66 14.07
N ARG A 337 1.94 -8.91 15.19
CA ARG A 337 0.78 -8.10 15.57
C ARG A 337 0.51 -7.05 14.49
N PRO A 338 -0.74 -6.82 14.06
CA PRO A 338 -1.01 -5.80 13.05
C PRO A 338 -0.89 -4.38 13.62
N THR A 339 -0.60 -3.41 12.76
CA THR A 339 -0.70 -1.99 13.11
C THR A 339 -2.14 -1.56 13.30
N LEU A 340 -2.34 -0.58 14.17
CA LEU A 340 -3.66 -0.04 14.47
C LEU A 340 -4.33 0.55 13.21
N SER A 341 -3.59 1.32 12.41
CA SER A 341 -4.06 1.91 11.16
C SER A 341 -4.52 0.88 10.13
N SER A 342 -3.83 -0.26 10.04
CA SER A 342 -4.14 -1.29 9.04
C SER A 342 -5.24 -2.26 9.46
N VAL A 343 -5.38 -2.53 10.77
CA VAL A 343 -6.43 -3.44 11.29
C VAL A 343 -7.78 -2.76 11.50
N LEU A 344 -7.80 -1.46 11.80
CA LEU A 344 -9.04 -0.72 12.06
C LEU A 344 -10.13 -0.91 10.97
N PRO A 345 -9.85 -0.84 9.65
CA PRO A 345 -10.87 -1.08 8.63
C PRO A 345 -11.50 -2.49 8.69
N PHE A 346 -10.76 -3.50 9.17
CA PHE A 346 -11.31 -4.84 9.39
C PHE A 346 -12.24 -4.89 10.59
N LEU A 347 -11.90 -4.17 11.66
CA LEU A 347 -12.75 -4.05 12.84
C LEU A 347 -14.02 -3.25 12.53
N GLU A 348 -13.92 -2.15 11.76
CA GLU A 348 -15.05 -1.39 11.25
C GLU A 348 -15.99 -2.27 10.41
N TYR A 349 -15.42 -3.08 9.50
CA TYR A 349 -16.19 -4.02 8.69
C TYR A 349 -16.96 -5.05 9.54
N LEU A 350 -16.36 -5.54 10.62
CA LEU A 350 -16.99 -6.49 11.55
C LEU A 350 -17.94 -5.83 12.56
N GLY A 351 -18.02 -4.51 12.59
CA GLY A 351 -18.78 -3.74 13.58
C GLY A 351 -20.17 -4.32 13.89
N ARG A 352 -20.54 -4.30 15.16
CA ARG A 352 -21.84 -4.82 15.62
C ARG A 352 -22.91 -3.75 15.42
N LYS A 353 -24.00 -4.07 14.71
CA LYS A 353 -25.14 -3.14 14.54
C LYS A 353 -25.73 -2.67 15.88
N SER A 354 -25.72 -3.54 16.88
CA SER A 354 -26.20 -3.26 18.24
C SER A 354 -25.22 -2.42 19.07
N ASP A 355 -23.98 -2.30 18.64
CA ASP A 355 -22.92 -1.59 19.35
C ASP A 355 -21.99 -0.90 18.34
N PRO A 356 -22.40 0.28 17.83
CA PRO A 356 -21.64 1.00 16.82
C PRO A 356 -20.24 1.39 17.27
N GLY A 357 -19.99 1.55 18.58
CA GLY A 357 -18.67 1.88 19.12
C GLY A 357 -17.73 0.68 19.31
N TRP A 358 -18.18 -0.55 19.05
CA TRP A 358 -17.43 -1.79 19.33
C TRP A 358 -16.03 -1.76 18.71
N HIS A 359 -15.96 -1.42 17.42
CA HIS A 359 -14.70 -1.44 16.65
C HIS A 359 -13.65 -0.48 17.22
N ILE A 360 -14.07 0.71 17.68
CA ILE A 360 -13.19 1.69 18.34
C ILE A 360 -12.63 1.10 19.64
N ARG A 361 -13.50 0.52 20.49
CA ARG A 361 -13.09 -0.03 21.79
C ARG A 361 -12.18 -1.24 21.64
N ARG A 362 -12.42 -2.10 20.64
CA ARG A 362 -11.55 -3.23 20.33
C ARG A 362 -10.21 -2.81 19.75
N ALA A 363 -10.20 -1.80 18.89
CA ALA A 363 -8.98 -1.21 18.36
C ALA A 363 -8.12 -0.61 19.48
N ARG A 364 -8.73 0.10 20.44
CA ARG A 364 -8.06 0.60 21.67
C ARG A 364 -7.47 -0.51 22.54
N LEU A 365 -8.04 -1.71 22.50
CA LEU A 365 -7.59 -2.87 23.27
C LEU A 365 -6.72 -3.83 22.45
N LEU A 366 -6.25 -3.45 21.27
CA LEU A 366 -5.46 -4.32 20.40
C LEU A 366 -4.23 -4.92 21.11
N ALA A 367 -3.61 -4.16 22.01
CA ALA A 367 -2.47 -4.63 22.80
C ALA A 367 -2.81 -5.76 23.81
N ARG A 368 -4.09 -5.94 24.14
CA ARG A 368 -4.60 -7.05 24.97
C ARG A 368 -4.85 -8.33 24.19
N TYR A 369 -4.72 -8.29 22.88
CA TYR A 369 -4.79 -9.45 22.00
C TYR A 369 -3.39 -10.02 21.71
N GLU A 370 -3.33 -11.34 21.59
CA GLU A 370 -2.25 -12.08 20.95
C GLU A 370 -2.66 -12.32 19.49
N SER A 371 -1.73 -12.11 18.56
CA SER A 371 -1.96 -12.29 17.12
C SER A 371 -1.41 -13.62 16.68
N VAL A 372 -2.28 -14.44 16.09
CA VAL A 372 -1.92 -15.74 15.53
C VAL A 372 -2.35 -15.78 14.07
N TRP A 373 -1.39 -16.02 13.18
CA TRP A 373 -1.66 -16.18 11.76
C TRP A 373 -1.85 -17.64 11.37
N ALA A 374 -2.76 -17.86 10.42
CA ALA A 374 -3.08 -19.18 9.89
C ALA A 374 -3.27 -19.14 8.37
N ILE A 375 -2.94 -20.24 7.69
CA ILE A 375 -3.16 -20.45 6.26
C ILE A 375 -4.12 -21.64 6.11
N PRO A 376 -5.28 -21.45 5.47
CA PRO A 376 -6.13 -22.56 5.09
C PRO A 376 -5.47 -23.34 3.94
N HIS A 377 -5.48 -24.66 4.07
CA HIS A 377 -4.95 -25.64 3.13
C HIS A 377 -6.12 -26.30 2.40
N ASP A 378 -6.07 -26.36 1.08
CA ASP A 378 -7.15 -26.91 0.23
C ASP A 378 -7.14 -28.45 0.18
N ASP A 379 -7.03 -29.13 1.33
CA ASP A 379 -7.24 -30.59 1.37
C ASP A 379 -8.67 -30.88 1.82
N GLU A 380 -9.55 -31.19 0.87
CA GLU A 380 -11.01 -31.33 1.06
C GLU A 380 -11.42 -32.40 2.09
N ASN A 381 -10.50 -33.23 2.56
CA ASN A 381 -10.77 -34.39 3.42
C ASN A 381 -10.25 -34.30 4.85
N ASP A 382 -9.53 -33.24 5.26
CA ASP A 382 -9.01 -33.18 6.63
C ASP A 382 -9.41 -31.89 7.37
N SER A 383 -10.13 -32.06 8.49
CA SER A 383 -10.39 -31.02 9.49
C SER A 383 -9.11 -30.40 10.11
N ARG A 384 -7.93 -30.93 9.77
CA ARG A 384 -6.59 -30.34 10.02
C ARG A 384 -6.09 -29.38 8.94
N SER A 385 -6.94 -28.98 8.00
CA SER A 385 -6.65 -28.09 6.86
C SER A 385 -6.26 -26.64 7.19
N THR A 386 -5.77 -26.31 8.39
CA THR A 386 -5.28 -24.97 8.70
C THR A 386 -3.91 -25.06 9.38
N ILE A 387 -2.91 -24.46 8.73
CA ILE A 387 -1.53 -24.41 9.20
C ILE A 387 -1.32 -23.09 9.93
N PHE A 388 -0.86 -23.14 11.18
CA PHE A 388 -0.55 -21.95 11.96
C PHE A 388 0.90 -21.50 11.78
N GLN A 389 1.21 -20.23 12.03
CA GLN A 389 2.54 -19.64 11.83
C GLN A 389 3.69 -20.38 12.52
N ASN A 390 3.41 -21.07 13.62
CA ASN A 390 4.40 -21.84 14.39
C ASN A 390 4.52 -23.30 13.90
N GLU A 391 3.82 -23.68 12.83
CA GLU A 391 3.82 -25.01 12.25
C GLU A 391 4.58 -25.01 10.91
N SER A 392 5.48 -25.97 10.71
CA SER A 392 6.12 -26.16 9.41
C SER A 392 5.12 -26.84 8.45
N PRO A 393 4.94 -26.35 7.20
CA PRO A 393 5.78 -25.39 6.50
C PRO A 393 5.09 -24.03 6.18
N PHE A 394 4.62 -23.29 7.19
CA PHE A 394 3.80 -22.06 7.03
C PHE A 394 4.32 -21.02 6.02
N GLU A 395 5.61 -20.67 6.07
CA GLU A 395 6.18 -19.62 5.20
C GLU A 395 6.29 -20.01 3.72
N THR A 396 6.24 -21.31 3.43
CA THR A 396 6.42 -21.84 2.06
C THR A 396 5.09 -22.12 1.35
N VAL A 397 3.97 -22.11 2.09
CA VAL A 397 2.65 -22.43 1.53
C VAL A 397 2.04 -21.18 0.90
N HIS A 398 1.68 -21.29 -0.38
CA HIS A 398 0.93 -20.25 -1.07
C HIS A 398 -0.57 -20.41 -0.80
N GLY A 399 -1.09 -19.64 0.16
CA GLY A 399 -2.52 -19.52 0.41
C GLY A 399 -3.20 -18.51 -0.52
N SER A 400 -4.44 -18.78 -0.92
CA SER A 400 -5.30 -17.79 -1.60
C SER A 400 -5.73 -16.63 -0.68
N HIS A 401 -5.61 -16.85 0.63
CA HIS A 401 -5.85 -15.91 1.71
C HIS A 401 -5.18 -16.42 2.99
N PHE A 402 -5.07 -15.53 3.98
CA PHE A 402 -4.55 -15.74 5.31
C PHE A 402 -5.65 -15.46 6.33
N LEU A 403 -5.52 -16.03 7.52
CA LEU A 403 -6.36 -15.76 8.66
C LEU A 403 -5.54 -15.09 9.75
N LEU A 404 -6.00 -13.95 10.26
CA LEU A 404 -5.46 -13.31 11.45
C LEU A 404 -6.44 -13.54 12.60
N CYS A 405 -5.98 -14.25 13.62
CA CYS A 405 -6.72 -14.48 14.85
C CYS A 405 -6.20 -13.53 15.93
N LEU A 406 -7.05 -12.63 16.40
CA LEU A 406 -6.81 -11.81 17.58
C LEU A 406 -7.46 -12.52 18.77
N ILE A 407 -6.64 -13.16 19.59
CA ILE A 407 -7.06 -13.97 20.73
C ILE A 407 -6.79 -13.17 22.00
N PRO A 408 -7.77 -12.97 22.90
CA PRO A 408 -7.50 -12.27 24.15
C PRO A 408 -6.37 -12.96 24.92
N LYS A 409 -5.38 -12.21 25.40
CA LYS A 409 -4.23 -12.78 26.14
C LYS A 409 -4.67 -13.52 27.41
N SER A 410 -5.81 -13.13 27.99
CA SER A 410 -6.44 -13.79 29.13
C SER A 410 -6.91 -15.23 28.83
N TRP A 411 -7.07 -15.61 27.57
CA TRP A 411 -7.54 -16.94 27.17
C TRP A 411 -6.43 -17.99 27.09
N GLY A 412 -5.15 -17.59 27.13
CA GLY A 412 -4.01 -18.52 27.17
C GLY A 412 -3.82 -19.35 25.90
N VAL A 413 -3.37 -18.72 24.81
CA VAL A 413 -3.19 -19.33 23.46
C VAL A 413 -2.33 -20.61 23.43
N ARG A 414 -1.47 -20.80 24.43
CA ARG A 414 -0.61 -21.98 24.56
C ARG A 414 -1.35 -23.23 25.05
N ASP A 415 -2.58 -23.10 25.53
CA ASP A 415 -3.42 -24.24 25.89
C ASP A 415 -3.78 -25.04 24.62
N PRO A 416 -3.43 -26.35 24.55
CA PRO A 416 -3.77 -27.21 23.43
C PRO A 416 -5.27 -27.21 23.09
N VAL A 417 -6.14 -27.13 24.09
CA VAL A 417 -7.60 -27.11 23.90
C VAL A 417 -8.02 -25.85 23.15
N VAL A 418 -7.45 -24.70 23.52
CA VAL A 418 -7.71 -23.42 22.84
C VAL A 418 -7.23 -23.49 21.39
N ARG A 419 -6.07 -24.12 21.13
CA ARG A 419 -5.56 -24.29 19.75
C ARG A 419 -6.46 -25.16 18.87
N ASP A 420 -6.96 -26.28 19.39
CA ASP A 420 -7.84 -27.16 18.61
C ASP A 420 -9.18 -26.48 18.30
N LYS A 421 -9.77 -25.76 19.26
CA LYS A 421 -10.97 -24.96 19.03
C LYS A 421 -10.74 -23.80 18.08
N LEU A 422 -9.58 -23.15 18.15
CA LEU A 422 -9.19 -22.11 17.21
C LEU A 422 -9.10 -22.66 15.78
N ARG A 423 -8.51 -23.85 15.60
CA ARG A 423 -8.44 -24.51 14.29
C ARG A 423 -9.86 -24.77 13.76
N HIS A 424 -10.74 -25.31 14.58
CA HIS A 424 -12.15 -25.52 14.20
C HIS A 424 -12.85 -24.21 13.79
N ALA A 425 -12.67 -23.15 14.57
CA ALA A 425 -13.24 -21.82 14.28
C ALA A 425 -12.71 -21.23 12.95
N CYS A 426 -11.43 -21.42 12.66
CA CYS A 426 -10.81 -21.04 11.38
C CYS A 426 -11.43 -21.80 10.20
N CYS A 427 -11.54 -23.12 10.30
CA CYS A 427 -12.18 -23.95 9.27
C CYS A 427 -13.62 -23.52 9.00
N LEU A 428 -14.41 -23.26 10.05
CA LEU A 428 -15.77 -22.74 9.91
C LEU A 428 -15.82 -21.38 9.20
N LEU A 429 -14.89 -20.47 9.49
CA LEU A 429 -14.83 -19.18 8.79
C LEU A 429 -14.54 -19.38 7.29
N VAL A 430 -13.57 -20.23 6.96
CA VAL A 430 -13.17 -20.51 5.57
C VAL A 430 -14.37 -21.01 4.75
N SER A 431 -15.12 -21.97 5.29
CA SER A 431 -16.31 -22.53 4.64
C SER A 431 -17.50 -21.56 4.57
N SER A 432 -17.56 -20.53 5.42
CA SER A 432 -18.70 -19.60 5.48
C SER A 432 -18.75 -18.56 4.36
N GLY A 433 -17.66 -18.38 3.60
CA GLY A 433 -17.53 -17.32 2.59
C GLY A 433 -17.44 -15.89 3.16
N ARG A 434 -17.48 -15.71 4.49
CA ARG A 434 -17.38 -14.41 5.17
C ARG A 434 -15.94 -13.92 5.24
N SER A 435 -15.76 -12.59 5.41
CA SER A 435 -14.44 -11.97 5.53
C SER A 435 -13.93 -11.86 6.99
N GLY A 436 -14.73 -12.28 7.97
CA GLY A 436 -14.30 -12.39 9.35
C GLY A 436 -15.43 -12.86 10.28
N ARG A 437 -15.09 -13.08 11.55
CA ARG A 437 -15.98 -13.60 12.58
C ARG A 437 -15.57 -13.11 13.97
N ILE A 438 -16.56 -12.90 14.83
CA ILE A 438 -16.39 -12.62 16.25
C ILE A 438 -16.97 -13.80 17.04
N ILE A 439 -16.26 -14.28 18.05
CA ILE A 439 -16.68 -15.42 18.89
C ILE A 439 -16.45 -15.07 20.36
N GLU A 440 -17.53 -14.99 21.12
CA GLU A 440 -17.50 -14.79 22.57
C GLU A 440 -17.00 -16.04 23.29
N TRP A 441 -16.42 -15.87 24.49
CA TRP A 441 -15.78 -16.95 25.24
C TRP A 441 -16.71 -18.15 25.43
N ASP A 442 -17.93 -17.94 25.93
CA ASP A 442 -18.89 -19.01 26.19
C ASP A 442 -19.21 -19.84 24.94
N ASN A 443 -19.27 -19.17 23.77
CA ASN A 443 -19.49 -19.83 22.48
C ASN A 443 -18.21 -20.48 21.92
N PHE A 444 -17.04 -20.01 22.34
CA PHE A 444 -15.76 -20.57 21.95
C PHE A 444 -15.45 -21.85 22.73
N ILE A 445 -15.86 -21.94 24.00
CA ILE A 445 -15.61 -23.10 24.87
C ILE A 445 -16.76 -24.11 24.93
N ALA A 446 -17.94 -23.79 24.40
CA ALA A 446 -18.95 -24.79 24.07
C ALA A 446 -18.40 -25.79 23.03
#